data_AF-A0A7C4I540-F1
#
_entry.id   AF-A0A7C4I540-F1
#
_cell.length_a   1.000
_cell.length_b   1.000
_cell.length_c   1.000
_cell.angle_alpha   90.00
_cell.angle_beta   90.00
_cell.angle_gamma   90.00
#
_symmetry.space_group_name_H-M   'P 1'
#
loop_
_entity.id
_entity.type
_entity.pdbx_description
1 polymer ?
#
loop_
_entity_poly.entity_id
_entity_poly.type
_entity_poly.pdbx_seq_one_letter_code
_entity_poly.pdbx_strand_id
1 'polypeptide(L)' 'MAKKWIQQAIQRPGRVREYLKRTFGNEAFNKDGSIKMSYLDKAIERVKNSKMGSEQKKSLISALNLAKRLKKGI' A
#
# COMPACT_ATOMS: atom_id res chain seq x y z
N MET A 1 0.89 -19.19 -9.91
CA MET A 1 -0.51 -18.71 -9.80
C MET A 1 -0.78 -17.94 -8.49
N ALA A 2 -0.19 -18.31 -7.34
CA ALA A 2 -0.31 -17.57 -6.08
C ALA A 2 0.03 -16.06 -6.16
N LYS A 3 1.11 -15.70 -6.89
CA LYS A 3 1.51 -14.30 -7.13
C LYS A 3 0.39 -13.45 -7.75
N LYS A 4 -0.35 -13.99 -8.71
CA LYS A 4 -1.36 -13.25 -9.49
C LYS A 4 -2.60 -12.89 -8.67
N TRP A 5 -3.07 -13.76 -7.76
CA TRP A 5 -4.26 -13.45 -6.96
C TRP A 5 -3.97 -12.42 -5.86
N ILE A 6 -2.79 -12.49 -5.22
CA ILE A 6 -2.37 -11.48 -4.23
C ILE A 6 -2.09 -10.15 -4.93
N GLN A 7 -1.46 -10.19 -6.11
CA GLN A 7 -1.35 -9.00 -6.95
C GLN A 7 -2.72 -8.46 -7.36
N GLN A 8 -3.71 -9.30 -7.68
CA GLN A 8 -5.08 -8.86 -7.93
C GLN A 8 -5.76 -8.26 -6.70
N ALA A 9 -5.53 -8.81 -5.50
CA ALA A 9 -6.05 -8.28 -4.25
C ALA A 9 -5.45 -6.90 -3.92
N ILE A 10 -4.20 -6.66 -4.32
CA ILE A 10 -3.52 -5.35 -4.26
C ILE A 10 -3.96 -4.44 -5.42
N GLN A 11 -4.28 -5.01 -6.58
CA GLN A 11 -4.65 -4.28 -7.80
C GLN A 11 -6.11 -3.82 -7.81
N ARG A 12 -7.03 -4.51 -7.11
CA ARG A 12 -8.38 -3.99 -6.87
C ARG A 12 -8.25 -2.60 -6.20
N PRO A 13 -8.97 -1.57 -6.67
CA PRO A 13 -8.85 -0.21 -6.16
C PRO A 13 -9.39 -0.16 -4.72
N GLY A 14 -8.52 -0.48 -3.77
CA GLY A 14 -8.76 -0.33 -2.35
C GLY A 14 -8.09 0.93 -1.80
N ARG A 15 -8.42 1.23 -0.55
CA ARG A 15 -7.92 2.39 0.21
C ARG A 15 -6.40 2.59 0.13
N VAL A 16 -5.61 1.51 0.10
CA VAL A 16 -4.14 1.58 -0.01
C VAL A 16 -3.68 2.05 -1.38
N ARG A 17 -4.28 1.54 -2.46
CA ARG A 17 -3.94 1.90 -3.83
C ARG A 17 -4.31 3.36 -4.12
N GLU A 18 -5.50 3.79 -3.73
CA GLU A 18 -5.90 5.20 -3.86
C GLU A 18 -4.98 6.13 -3.05
N TYR A 19 -4.65 5.76 -1.81
CA TYR A 19 -3.75 6.55 -0.99
C TYR A 19 -2.36 6.70 -1.62
N LEU A 20 -1.80 5.61 -2.13
CA LEU A 20 -0.50 5.63 -2.81
C LEU A 20 -0.55 6.42 -4.11
N LYS A 21 -1.60 6.25 -4.91
CA LYS A 21 -1.79 7.02 -6.15
C LYS A 21 -1.92 8.52 -5.86
N ARG A 22 -2.67 8.90 -4.81
CA ARG A 22 -2.83 10.31 -4.40
C ARG A 22 -1.53 10.90 -3.86
N THR A 23 -0.73 10.10 -3.17
CA THR A 23 0.47 10.58 -2.44
C THR A 23 1.73 10.59 -3.30
N PHE A 24 1.90 9.56 -4.12
CA PHE A 24 3.15 9.26 -4.85
C PHE A 24 2.91 9.07 -6.35
N GLY A 25 1.67 9.19 -6.84
CA GLY A 25 1.35 9.04 -8.25
C GLY A 25 1.64 7.64 -8.80
N ASN A 26 1.91 7.59 -10.10
CA ASN A 26 2.19 6.33 -10.81
C ASN A 26 3.55 5.72 -10.44
N GLU A 27 4.46 6.48 -9.81
CA GLU A 27 5.79 6.01 -9.42
C GLU A 27 5.76 4.91 -8.36
N ALA A 28 4.72 4.90 -7.53
CA ALA A 28 4.48 3.87 -6.52
C ALA A 28 4.11 2.51 -7.12
N PHE A 29 3.82 2.45 -8.42
CA PHE A 29 3.41 1.25 -9.13
C PHE A 29 4.49 0.78 -10.10
N ASN A 30 4.57 -0.53 -10.27
CA ASN A 30 5.35 -1.19 -11.31
C ASN A 30 4.58 -1.20 -12.63
N LYS A 31 5.26 -1.55 -13.73
CA LYS A 31 4.65 -1.65 -15.07
C LYS A 31 3.48 -2.64 -15.13
N ASP A 32 3.48 -3.66 -14.27
CA ASP A 32 2.39 -4.64 -14.10
C ASP A 32 1.24 -4.14 -13.21
N GLY A 33 1.29 -2.88 -12.75
CA GLY A 33 0.30 -2.28 -11.85
C GLY A 33 0.41 -2.76 -10.40
N SER A 34 1.46 -3.51 -10.04
CA SER A 34 1.72 -3.90 -8.64
C SER A 34 2.36 -2.75 -7.85
N ILE A 35 2.07 -2.65 -6.56
CA ILE A 35 2.66 -1.60 -5.70
C ILE A 35 4.10 -1.96 -5.38
N LYS A 36 5.04 -1.02 -5.49
CA LYS A 36 6.45 -1.16 -5.08
C LYS A 36 6.59 -1.28 -3.56
N MET A 37 7.49 -2.15 -3.10
CA MET A 37 7.65 -2.42 -1.66
C MET A 37 8.23 -1.21 -0.93
N SER A 38 9.21 -0.55 -1.54
CA SER A 38 9.78 0.71 -1.05
C SER A 38 8.74 1.81 -0.85
N TYR A 39 7.70 1.86 -1.68
CA TYR A 39 6.63 2.85 -1.55
C TYR A 39 5.61 2.50 -0.45
N LEU A 40 5.43 1.22 -0.12
CA LEU A 40 4.67 0.82 1.07
C LEU A 40 5.37 1.30 2.34
N ASP A 41 6.69 1.14 2.43
CA ASP A 41 7.48 1.61 3.57
C ASP A 41 7.41 3.14 3.71
N LYS A 42 7.64 3.87 2.62
CA LYS A 42 7.48 5.34 2.58
C LYS A 42 6.07 5.78 2.99
N ALA A 43 5.04 5.05 2.55
CA ALA A 43 3.66 5.34 2.92
C ALA A 43 3.42 5.15 4.42
N ILE A 44 3.94 4.07 5.01
CA ILE A 44 3.82 3.80 6.45
C ILE A 44 4.48 4.92 7.25
N GLU A 45 5.70 5.32 6.88
CA GLU A 45 6.41 6.42 7.56
C GLU A 45 5.67 7.75 7.41
N ARG A 46 5.17 8.07 6.22
CA ARG A 46 4.39 9.29 6.00
C ARG A 46 3.13 9.30 6.86
N VAL A 47 2.41 8.18 6.95
CA VAL A 47 1.21 8.08 7.79
C VAL A 47 1.59 8.20 9.27
N LYS A 48 2.69 7.57 9.71
CA LYS A 48 3.24 7.72 11.07
C LYS A 48 3.60 9.16 11.42
N ASN A 49 4.09 9.94 10.47
CA ASN A 49 4.45 11.36 10.68
C ASN A 49 3.31 12.33 10.33
N SER A 50 2.17 11.84 9.87
CA SER A 50 1.03 12.69 9.53
C SER A 50 0.27 13.16 10.77
N LYS A 51 -0.39 14.33 10.64
CA LYS A 51 -1.33 14.90 11.62
C LYS A 51 -2.72 14.25 11.56
N MET A 52 -2.86 13.06 10.94
CA MET A 52 -4.14 12.36 10.87
C MET A 52 -4.62 11.92 12.26
N GLY A 53 -5.94 11.85 12.45
CA GLY A 53 -6.53 11.32 13.67
C GLY A 53 -6.02 9.90 13.97
N SER A 54 -5.84 9.61 15.26
CA SER A 54 -5.23 8.35 15.75
C SER A 54 -5.87 7.09 15.17
N GLU A 55 -7.21 7.05 15.08
CA GLU A 55 -7.95 5.90 14.54
C GLU A 55 -7.79 5.75 13.03
N GLN A 56 -7.86 6.84 12.27
CA GLN A 56 -7.61 6.82 10.83
C GLN A 56 -6.18 6.37 10.51
N LYS A 57 -5.22 6.85 11.31
CA LYS A 57 -3.80 6.51 11.21
C LYS A 57 -3.54 5.03 11.46
N LYS A 58 -4.08 4.47 12.55
CA LYS A 58 -4.00 3.03 12.86
C LYS A 58 -4.60 2.19 11.73
N SER A 59 -5.81 2.53 11.28
CA SER A 59 -6.51 1.80 10.22
C SER A 59 -5.72 1.76 8.92
N LEU A 60 -5.14 2.91 8.51
CA LEU A 60 -4.35 2.99 7.28
C LEU A 60 -3.00 2.27 7.40
N ILE A 61 -2.32 2.38 8.55
CA ILE A 61 -1.08 1.64 8.82
C ILE A 61 -1.33 0.13 8.80
N SER A 62 -2.42 -0.35 9.41
CA SER A 62 -2.78 -1.77 9.39
C SER A 62 -3.01 -2.28 7.97
N ALA A 63 -3.70 -1.50 7.14
CA ALA A 63 -3.90 -1.85 5.73
C ALA A 63 -2.58 -1.87 4.93
N LEU A 64 -1.69 -0.89 5.14
CA LEU A 64 -0.37 -0.84 4.51
C LEU A 64 0.53 -2.01 4.96
N ASN A 65 0.50 -2.35 6.25
CA ASN A 65 1.23 -3.49 6.80
C ASN A 65 0.69 -4.82 6.25
N LEU A 66 -0.63 -4.96 6.11
CA LEU A 66 -1.23 -6.13 5.48
C LEU A 66 -0.75 -6.27 4.03
N ALA A 67 -0.81 -5.19 3.25
CA ALA A 67 -0.30 -5.18 1.88
C ALA A 67 1.20 -5.54 1.81
N LYS A 68 2.02 -5.03 2.75
CA LYS A 68 3.43 -5.37 2.86
C LYS A 68 3.65 -6.85 3.18
N ARG A 69 2.89 -7.43 4.11
CA ARG A 69 2.97 -8.86 4.47
C ARG A 69 2.56 -9.76 3.31
N LEU A 70 1.46 -9.43 2.65
CA LEU A 70 0.99 -10.12 1.45
C LEU A 70 2.03 -10.08 0.33
N LYS A 71 2.73 -8.94 0.16
CA LYS A 71 3.82 -8.81 -0.80
C LYS A 71 5.11 -9.54 -0.39
N LYS A 72 5.39 -9.67 0.91
CA LYS A 72 6.58 -10.35 1.44
C LYS A 72 6.45 -11.87 1.46
N GLY A 73 5.23 -12.40 1.64
CA GLY A 73 4.95 -13.85 1.60
C GLY A 73 4.94 -14.45 0.17
N ILE A 74 5.67 -13.85 -0.77
CA ILE A 74 5.64 -14.06 -2.21
C ILE A 74 7.05 -14.09 -2.79
#